data_AF-A0A6M3XGH4-F1
#
_entry.id   AF-A0A6M3XGH4-F1
#
_cell.length_a   1.000
_cell.length_b   1.000
_cell.length_c   1.000
_cell.angle_alpha   90.00
_cell.angle_beta   90.00
_cell.angle_gamma   90.00
#
_symmetry.space_group_name_H-M   'P 1'
#
loop_
_entity.id
_entity.type
_entity.pdbx_description
1 polymer ?
#
loop_
_entity_poly.entity_id
_entity_poly.type
_entity_poly.pdbx_seq_one_letter_code
_entity_poly.pdbx_strand_id
1 'polypeptide(L)'
;MPYIVPNTNLYNGITNFSTIDDLAGRKVQNTLFGEMLTTIRNPLLIYKFDYGVSEYEFTLTQTNSGTVTESNSQAILQSSTNVFGLASVQSKKYCRYIPGCEVILYFTAEFTTGAEDSIQKIGLYDKNNGYWIGYNGTDFCVSRRKNSTDNIINQSDFNIDTL
;
A
#
# COMPACT_ATOMS: atom_id res chain seq x y z
N MET A 1 -27.08 27.64 58.21
CA MET A 1 -26.20 26.57 57.67
C MET A 1 -26.20 26.72 56.16
N PRO A 2 -25.07 27.04 55.50
CA PRO A 2 -25.09 27.20 54.06
C PRO A 2 -25.21 25.82 53.40
N TYR A 3 -26.26 25.65 52.62
CA TYR A 3 -26.54 24.46 51.82
C TYR A 3 -25.55 24.41 50.65
N ILE A 4 -24.68 23.39 50.64
CA ILE A 4 -23.78 23.14 49.52
C ILE A 4 -24.63 22.55 48.40
N VAL A 5 -24.83 23.32 47.33
CA VAL A 5 -25.45 22.83 46.10
C VAL A 5 -24.52 21.76 45.52
N PRO A 6 -25.01 20.54 45.22
CA PRO A 6 -24.17 19.53 44.60
C PRO A 6 -23.69 20.07 43.26
N ASN A 7 -22.37 20.04 43.06
CA ASN A 7 -21.76 20.27 41.76
C ASN A 7 -22.39 19.27 40.77
N THR A 8 -23.17 19.79 39.81
CA THR A 8 -23.78 19.00 38.72
C THR A 8 -22.82 18.82 37.53
N ASN A 9 -21.53 19.13 37.68
CA ASN A 9 -20.52 19.13 36.63
C ASN A 9 -19.52 17.98 36.83
N LEU A 10 -19.99 16.74 36.93
CA LEU A 10 -19.11 15.56 36.85
C LEU A 10 -18.86 15.05 35.42
N TYR A 11 -19.28 15.78 34.38
CA TYR A 11 -18.87 15.44 33.02
C TYR A 11 -18.81 16.66 32.09
N ASN A 12 -17.94 17.61 32.42
CA ASN A 12 -17.62 18.73 31.54
C ASN A 12 -16.41 18.34 30.67
N GLY A 13 -16.63 17.61 29.57
CA GLY A 13 -15.49 17.11 28.78
C GLY A 13 -15.71 16.54 27.39
N ILE A 14 -16.92 16.15 26.97
CA ILE A 14 -17.17 15.68 25.60
C ILE A 14 -18.52 16.20 25.11
N THR A 15 -18.51 17.23 24.25
CA THR A 15 -19.72 17.85 23.68
C THR A 15 -20.08 17.30 22.31
N ASN A 16 -19.29 16.38 21.76
CA ASN A 16 -19.50 15.79 20.44
C ASN A 16 -19.61 14.27 20.55
N PHE A 17 -20.68 13.79 21.18
CA PHE A 17 -21.05 12.38 21.06
C PHE A 17 -21.56 12.15 19.65
N SER A 18 -20.66 11.70 18.78
CA SER A 18 -21.00 11.21 17.47
C SER A 18 -21.33 9.73 17.60
N THR A 19 -22.44 9.26 17.04
CA THR A 19 -22.76 7.80 17.03
C THR A 19 -21.73 6.97 16.27
N ILE A 20 -20.82 7.64 15.56
CA ILE A 20 -19.73 7.07 14.78
C ILE A 20 -18.36 7.15 15.47
N ASP A 21 -18.26 7.74 16.67
CA ASP A 21 -17.01 7.83 17.43
C ASP A 21 -17.20 7.16 18.81
N ASP A 22 -16.37 6.15 19.12
CA ASP A 22 -16.33 5.53 20.45
C ASP A 22 -15.69 6.47 21.49
N LEU A 23 -15.92 6.25 22.78
CA LEU A 23 -15.30 6.98 23.89
C LEU A 23 -13.77 6.92 23.85
N ALA A 24 -13.20 5.88 23.22
CA ALA A 24 -11.77 5.75 22.95
C ALA A 24 -11.27 6.57 21.74
N GLY A 25 -12.12 7.39 21.11
CA GLY A 25 -11.79 8.22 19.94
C GLY A 25 -11.66 7.44 18.63
N ARG A 26 -12.10 6.17 18.60
CA ARG A 26 -12.09 5.34 17.39
C ARG A 26 -13.27 5.74 16.51
N LYS A 27 -12.98 6.09 15.26
CA LYS A 27 -13.98 6.48 14.27
C LYS A 27 -14.48 5.27 13.50
N VAL A 28 -15.73 5.31 13.06
CA VAL A 28 -16.28 4.34 12.10
C VAL A 28 -15.42 4.31 10.84
N GLN A 29 -15.14 3.10 10.36
CA GLN A 29 -14.46 2.91 9.09
C GLN A 29 -15.41 3.28 7.95
N ASN A 30 -15.18 4.45 7.36
CA ASN A 30 -15.84 4.84 6.14
C ASN A 30 -15.05 4.35 4.93
N THR A 31 -15.75 4.01 3.86
CA THR A 31 -15.14 3.81 2.54
C THR A 31 -14.62 5.15 1.99
N LEU A 32 -13.81 5.11 0.94
CA LEU A 32 -13.37 6.31 0.22
C LEU A 32 -14.56 7.15 -0.31
N PHE A 33 -15.74 6.53 -0.50
CA PHE A 33 -16.96 7.18 -0.95
C PHE A 33 -17.85 7.69 0.20
N GLY A 34 -17.40 7.56 1.45
CA GLY A 34 -18.14 8.05 2.62
C GLY A 34 -19.24 7.11 3.12
N GLU A 35 -19.28 5.86 2.63
CA GLU A 35 -20.22 4.86 3.10
C GLU A 35 -19.70 4.22 4.39
N MET A 36 -20.58 3.95 5.35
CA MET A 36 -20.21 3.25 6.58
C MET A 36 -20.05 1.76 6.32
N LEU A 37 -18.88 1.20 6.67
CA LEU A 37 -18.69 -0.25 6.68
C LEU A 37 -19.25 -0.86 7.96
N THR A 38 -20.29 -1.67 7.80
CA THR A 38 -20.94 -2.40 8.90
C THR A 38 -20.41 -3.82 9.07
N THR A 39 -19.58 -4.30 8.14
CA THR A 39 -18.99 -5.64 8.14
C THR A 39 -17.49 -5.58 7.85
N ILE A 40 -16.80 -6.68 8.16
CA ILE A 40 -15.37 -6.82 7.86
C ILE A 40 -15.14 -6.94 6.35
N ARG A 41 -14.00 -6.40 5.89
CA ARG A 41 -13.57 -6.55 4.50
C ARG A 41 -13.03 -7.96 4.30
N ASN A 42 -13.57 -8.69 3.32
CA ASN A 42 -13.01 -9.96 2.89
C ASN A 42 -11.96 -9.71 1.78
N PRO A 43 -10.67 -10.02 1.99
CA PRO A 43 -9.65 -9.79 0.98
C PRO A 43 -9.85 -10.70 -0.23
N LEU A 44 -9.74 -10.11 -1.43
CA LEU A 44 -9.78 -10.88 -2.69
C LEU A 44 -8.49 -11.70 -2.88
N LEU A 45 -7.36 -11.12 -2.49
CA LEU A 45 -6.02 -11.66 -2.66
C LEU A 45 -5.26 -11.50 -1.35
N ILE A 46 -4.59 -12.57 -0.93
CA ILE A 46 -3.64 -12.56 0.20
C ILE A 46 -2.44 -13.36 -0.27
N TYR A 47 -1.26 -12.80 -0.05
CA TYR A 47 0.00 -13.43 -0.38
C TYR A 47 0.96 -13.31 0.79
N LYS A 48 1.73 -14.38 1.02
CA LYS A 48 2.76 -14.46 2.07
C LYS A 48 3.94 -15.27 1.53
N PHE A 49 5.13 -15.02 2.06
CA PHE A 49 6.37 -15.60 1.53
C PHE A 49 7.10 -16.49 2.57
N ASP A 50 6.37 -17.04 3.54
CA ASP A 50 6.92 -17.89 4.61
C ASP A 50 7.64 -19.16 4.09
N TYR A 51 7.19 -19.68 2.95
CA TYR A 51 7.62 -20.97 2.39
C TYR A 51 7.98 -20.88 0.90
N GLY A 52 8.71 -19.82 0.52
CA GLY A 52 9.13 -19.64 -0.86
C GLY A 52 8.14 -18.85 -1.71
N VAL A 53 8.57 -18.58 -2.94
CA VAL A 53 7.77 -17.89 -3.96
C VAL A 53 7.20 -18.92 -4.92
N SER A 54 5.93 -19.28 -4.74
CA SER A 54 5.28 -20.34 -5.52
C SER A 54 4.92 -19.92 -6.95
N GLU A 55 5.47 -20.62 -7.94
CA GLU A 55 5.09 -20.44 -9.35
C GLU A 55 3.64 -20.84 -9.65
N TYR A 56 2.94 -21.51 -8.74
CA TYR A 56 1.50 -21.76 -8.92
C TYR A 56 0.69 -20.46 -8.78
N GLU A 57 1.09 -19.59 -7.84
CA GLU A 57 0.38 -18.35 -7.52
C GLU A 57 0.92 -17.15 -8.29
N PHE A 58 2.21 -17.19 -8.63
CA PHE A 58 2.93 -16.09 -9.26
C PHE A 58 3.51 -16.48 -10.61
N THR A 59 3.64 -15.48 -11.47
CA THR A 59 4.49 -15.51 -12.65
C THR A 59 5.81 -14.84 -12.28
N LEU A 60 6.90 -15.59 -12.34
CA LEU A 60 8.26 -15.11 -12.08
C LEU A 60 8.93 -14.76 -13.41
N THR A 61 9.55 -13.59 -13.49
CA THR A 61 10.40 -13.23 -14.63
C THR A 61 11.80 -12.95 -14.10
N GLN A 62 12.78 -13.65 -14.66
CA GLN A 62 14.19 -13.51 -14.38
C GLN A 62 14.91 -13.35 -15.71
N THR A 63 15.68 -12.29 -15.89
CA THR A 63 16.39 -11.99 -17.15
C THR A 63 17.76 -11.40 -16.84
N ASN A 64 18.76 -11.74 -17.65
CA ASN A 64 20.14 -11.23 -17.54
C ASN A 64 20.69 -11.29 -16.12
N SER A 65 20.59 -12.45 -15.46
CA SER A 65 21.04 -12.69 -14.08
C SER A 65 20.22 -12.00 -12.97
N GLY A 66 19.03 -11.48 -13.29
CA GLY A 66 18.06 -11.15 -12.25
C GLY A 66 17.58 -12.41 -11.52
N THR A 67 17.44 -12.34 -10.20
CA THR A 67 17.06 -13.48 -9.35
C THR A 67 15.81 -13.16 -8.54
N VAL A 68 14.97 -14.18 -8.34
CA VAL A 68 13.88 -14.17 -7.36
C VAL A 68 14.17 -15.30 -6.39
N THR A 69 14.31 -14.98 -5.12
CA THR A 69 14.56 -15.92 -4.03
C THR A 69 13.66 -15.62 -2.85
N GLU A 70 13.62 -16.52 -1.87
CA GLU A 70 13.04 -16.27 -0.56
C GLU A 70 14.11 -16.25 0.53
N SER A 71 13.93 -15.36 1.51
CA SER A 71 14.64 -15.45 2.78
C SER A 71 13.85 -14.72 3.85
N ASN A 72 13.95 -15.16 5.10
CA ASN A 72 13.31 -14.48 6.25
C ASN A 72 11.81 -14.19 6.06
N SER A 73 11.07 -15.09 5.41
CA SER A 73 9.65 -14.94 5.08
C SER A 73 9.33 -13.75 4.15
N GLN A 74 10.29 -13.36 3.31
CA GLN A 74 10.16 -12.30 2.31
C GLN A 74 10.56 -12.80 0.93
N ALA A 75 9.91 -12.29 -0.11
CA ALA A 75 10.38 -12.45 -1.48
C ALA A 75 11.46 -11.41 -1.76
N ILE A 76 12.64 -11.89 -2.18
CA ILE A 76 13.79 -11.06 -2.51
C ILE A 76 13.93 -11.05 -4.03
N LEU A 77 13.90 -9.85 -4.60
CA LEU A 77 14.08 -9.62 -6.03
C LEU A 77 15.37 -8.84 -6.24
N GLN A 78 16.26 -9.34 -7.08
CA GLN A 78 17.52 -8.67 -7.41
C GLN A 78 17.70 -8.59 -8.92
N SER A 79 18.04 -7.41 -9.44
CA SER A 79 18.39 -7.23 -10.86
C SER A 79 19.82 -7.65 -11.18
N SER A 80 20.69 -7.80 -10.15
CA SER A 80 22.14 -7.96 -10.30
C SER A 80 22.79 -6.77 -11.03
N THR A 81 24.05 -6.90 -11.44
CA THR A 81 24.85 -5.82 -12.06
C THR A 81 24.81 -5.80 -13.59
N ASN A 82 24.17 -6.79 -14.21
CA ASN A 82 24.11 -6.88 -15.66
C ASN A 82 23.13 -5.86 -16.24
N VAL A 83 23.49 -5.31 -17.41
CA VAL A 83 22.61 -4.40 -18.15
C VAL A 83 21.31 -5.12 -18.52
N PHE A 84 20.18 -4.46 -18.30
CA PHE A 84 18.84 -5.04 -18.47
C PHE A 84 18.57 -6.27 -17.57
N GLY A 85 19.25 -6.38 -16.44
CA GLY A 85 18.90 -7.34 -15.38
C GLY A 85 17.50 -7.07 -14.85
N LEU A 86 16.64 -8.09 -14.82
CA LEU A 86 15.25 -7.97 -14.39
C LEU A 86 14.87 -9.16 -13.51
N ALA A 87 14.28 -8.84 -12.36
CA ALA A 87 13.55 -9.78 -11.53
C ALA A 87 12.16 -9.21 -11.24
N SER A 88 11.10 -9.98 -11.47
CA SER A 88 9.74 -9.57 -11.13
C SER A 88 8.89 -10.74 -10.66
N VAL A 89 8.03 -10.47 -9.68
CA VAL A 89 7.00 -11.38 -9.17
C VAL A 89 5.65 -10.75 -9.41
N GLN A 90 4.81 -11.39 -10.22
CA GLN A 90 3.46 -10.93 -10.52
C GLN A 90 2.43 -11.98 -10.12
N SER A 91 1.38 -11.59 -9.39
CA SER A 91 0.28 -12.50 -9.09
C SER A 91 -0.45 -12.92 -10.36
N LYS A 92 -0.82 -14.21 -10.49
CA LYS A 92 -1.64 -14.70 -11.61
C LYS A 92 -3.10 -14.26 -11.52
N LYS A 93 -3.57 -13.91 -10.32
CA LYS A 93 -4.89 -13.32 -10.11
C LYS A 93 -4.80 -11.80 -10.22
N TYR A 94 -5.90 -11.18 -10.66
CA TYR A 94 -5.99 -9.74 -10.90
C TYR A 94 -7.13 -9.14 -10.08
N CYS A 95 -6.92 -7.93 -9.57
CA CYS A 95 -8.00 -7.11 -9.04
C CYS A 95 -8.63 -6.31 -10.18
N ARG A 96 -9.93 -6.48 -10.42
CA ARG A 96 -10.68 -5.67 -11.37
C ARG A 96 -11.35 -4.52 -10.64
N TYR A 97 -10.96 -3.30 -10.99
CA TYR A 97 -11.66 -2.11 -10.51
C TYR A 97 -13.05 -2.02 -11.14
N ILE A 98 -14.06 -1.77 -10.30
CA ILE A 98 -15.43 -1.44 -10.71
C ILE A 98 -15.67 0.02 -10.30
N PRO A 99 -16.12 0.89 -11.22
CA PRO A 99 -16.44 2.27 -10.87
C PRO A 99 -17.43 2.36 -9.70
N GLY A 100 -17.15 3.23 -8.74
CA GLY A 100 -17.96 3.37 -7.52
C GLY A 100 -17.63 2.36 -6.42
N CYS A 101 -16.77 1.38 -6.69
CA CYS A 101 -16.16 0.55 -5.65
C CYS A 101 -14.75 1.06 -5.33
N GLU A 102 -14.32 0.88 -4.09
CA GLU A 102 -12.93 1.14 -3.71
C GLU A 102 -12.08 -0.12 -3.83
N VAL A 103 -10.78 0.07 -4.08
CA VAL A 103 -9.79 -0.99 -4.03
C VAL A 103 -8.75 -0.57 -3.02
N ILE A 104 -8.55 -1.41 -2.01
CA ILE A 104 -7.55 -1.19 -0.97
C ILE A 104 -6.51 -2.28 -1.06
N LEU A 105 -5.25 -1.88 -1.04
CA LEU A 105 -4.11 -2.77 -1.04
C LEU A 105 -3.26 -2.47 0.19
N TYR A 106 -2.84 -3.53 0.87
CA TYR A 106 -1.85 -3.48 1.93
C TYR A 106 -0.64 -4.31 1.50
N PHE A 107 0.54 -3.72 1.57
CA PHE A 107 1.80 -4.40 1.34
C PHE A 107 2.87 -3.81 2.24
N THR A 108 3.89 -4.62 2.49
CA THR A 108 5.13 -4.19 3.12
C THR A 108 6.22 -4.42 2.09
N ALA A 109 7.06 -3.41 1.86
CA ALA A 109 8.18 -3.49 0.95
C ALA A 109 9.41 -2.85 1.59
N GLU A 110 10.55 -3.48 1.35
CA GLU A 110 11.86 -2.92 1.67
C GLU A 110 12.58 -2.65 0.35
N PHE A 111 13.08 -1.42 0.20
CA PHE A 111 13.84 -1.01 -0.97
C PHE A 111 15.28 -0.78 -0.57
N THR A 112 16.20 -1.18 -1.44
CA THR A 112 17.58 -0.71 -1.36
C THR A 112 17.66 0.72 -1.88
N THR A 113 18.66 1.50 -1.46
CA THR A 113 18.86 2.86 -1.97
C THR A 113 18.81 2.87 -3.50
N GLY A 114 18.07 3.82 -4.07
CA GLY A 114 17.96 3.98 -5.52
C GLY A 114 19.33 4.10 -6.19
N ALA A 115 19.43 3.56 -7.40
CA ALA A 115 20.63 3.59 -8.22
C ALA A 115 20.27 4.11 -9.61
N GLU A 116 21.17 4.86 -10.23
CA GLU A 116 21.02 5.33 -11.62
C GLU A 116 20.67 4.18 -12.56
N ASP A 117 19.83 4.47 -13.56
CA ASP A 117 19.33 3.51 -14.56
C ASP A 117 18.64 2.24 -13.97
N SER A 118 18.22 2.27 -12.71
CA SER A 118 17.52 1.18 -12.03
C SER A 118 16.10 1.59 -11.60
N ILE A 119 15.17 0.64 -11.64
CA ILE A 119 13.80 0.84 -11.18
C ILE A 119 13.45 -0.25 -10.19
N GLN A 120 13.06 0.16 -8.98
CA GLN A 120 12.53 -0.72 -7.94
C GLN A 120 11.08 -0.31 -7.69
N LYS A 121 10.13 -1.25 -7.81
CA LYS A 121 8.72 -0.89 -7.70
C LYS A 121 7.85 -2.01 -7.16
N ILE A 122 6.85 -1.60 -6.37
CA ILE A 122 5.77 -2.46 -5.88
C ILE A 122 4.43 -1.73 -6.04
N GLY A 123 3.35 -2.47 -6.26
CA GLY A 123 2.01 -1.91 -6.29
C GLY A 123 1.03 -2.76 -7.07
N LEU A 124 -0.13 -2.18 -7.36
CA LEU A 124 -1.17 -2.78 -8.18
C LEU A 124 -1.05 -2.26 -9.60
N TYR A 125 -0.28 -2.97 -10.44
CA TYR A 125 -0.07 -2.59 -11.83
C TYR A 125 0.14 -3.79 -12.74
N ASP A 126 -0.08 -3.56 -14.03
CA ASP A 126 0.29 -4.47 -15.11
C ASP A 126 1.23 -3.76 -16.11
N LYS A 127 1.44 -4.37 -17.27
CA LYS A 127 2.27 -3.80 -18.34
C LYS A 127 1.75 -2.45 -18.87
N ASN A 128 0.45 -2.20 -18.75
CA ASN A 128 -0.24 -1.10 -19.41
C ASN A 128 -0.79 -0.06 -18.44
N ASN A 129 -1.25 -0.45 -17.25
CA ASN A 129 -2.00 0.40 -16.33
C ASN A 129 -1.74 0.03 -14.87
N GLY A 130 -1.94 1.01 -13.98
CA GLY A 130 -1.98 0.79 -12.54
C GLY A 130 -1.22 1.85 -11.76
N TYR A 131 -0.88 1.50 -10.52
CA TYR A 131 -0.16 2.36 -9.59
C TYR A 131 0.98 1.60 -8.96
N TRP A 132 2.11 2.28 -8.76
CA TRP A 132 3.26 1.71 -8.07
C TRP A 132 4.00 2.80 -7.30
N ILE A 133 4.77 2.35 -6.32
CA ILE A 133 5.65 3.16 -5.48
C ILE A 133 7.02 2.49 -5.41
N GLY A 134 8.08 3.29 -5.29
CA GLY A 134 9.44 2.81 -5.15
C GLY A 134 10.45 3.80 -5.71
N TYR A 135 11.59 3.30 -6.19
CA TYR A 135 12.65 4.11 -6.77
C TYR A 135 12.61 4.10 -8.30
N ASN A 136 12.78 5.28 -8.89
CA ASN A 136 13.09 5.47 -10.29
C ASN A 136 14.43 6.19 -10.42
N GLY A 137 15.48 5.45 -10.76
CA GLY A 137 16.84 5.94 -10.60
C GLY A 137 17.18 6.08 -9.11
N THR A 138 17.67 7.26 -8.74
CA THR A 138 18.01 7.62 -7.36
C THR A 138 16.82 8.15 -6.55
N ASP A 139 15.72 8.53 -7.21
CA ASP A 139 14.61 9.23 -6.58
C ASP A 139 13.50 8.27 -6.15
N PHE A 140 13.04 8.41 -4.90
CA PHE A 140 11.83 7.76 -4.44
C PHE A 140 10.61 8.49 -5.01
N CYS A 141 9.63 7.72 -5.50
CA CYS A 141 8.50 8.27 -6.24
C CYS A 141 7.24 7.41 -6.09
N VAL A 142 6.10 8.07 -6.36
CA VAL A 142 4.82 7.41 -6.61
C VAL A 142 4.46 7.64 -8.07
N SER A 143 3.96 6.60 -8.73
CA SER A 143 3.65 6.68 -10.16
C SER A 143 2.30 6.08 -10.50
N ARG A 144 1.66 6.70 -11.48
CA ARG A 144 0.50 6.17 -12.18
C ARG A 144 0.90 5.77 -13.58
N ARG A 145 0.64 4.51 -13.92
CA ARG A 145 0.77 3.99 -15.27
C ARG A 145 -0.56 4.08 -16.02
N LYS A 146 -0.52 4.60 -17.26
CA LYS A 146 -1.66 4.58 -18.19
C LYS A 146 -1.15 4.35 -19.61
N ASN A 147 -1.70 3.37 -20.31
CA ASN A 147 -1.28 2.99 -21.67
C ASN A 147 0.25 2.84 -21.81
N SER A 148 0.87 2.14 -20.86
CA SER A 148 2.32 1.91 -20.77
C SER A 148 3.18 3.16 -20.59
N THR A 149 2.57 4.32 -20.32
CA THR A 149 3.28 5.54 -19.96
C THR A 149 3.17 5.75 -18.45
N ASP A 150 4.31 5.96 -17.79
CA ASP A 150 4.38 6.26 -16.37
C ASP A 150 4.36 7.78 -16.16
N ASN A 151 3.39 8.26 -15.36
CA ASN A 151 3.40 9.60 -14.81
C ASN A 151 3.97 9.51 -13.39
N ILE A 152 5.21 9.98 -13.24
CA ILE A 152 6.02 9.83 -12.04
C ILE A 152 5.98 11.13 -11.26
N ILE A 153 5.70 11.03 -9.96
CA ILE A 153 5.74 12.13 -9.01
C ILE A 153 6.83 11.80 -8.00
N ASN A 154 7.91 12.57 -8.03
CA ASN A 154 9.05 12.37 -7.13
C ASN A 154 8.69 12.84 -5.72
N GLN A 155 9.36 12.29 -4.71
CA GLN A 155 9.17 12.66 -3.31
C GLN A 155 9.35 14.17 -3.07
N SER A 156 10.26 14.82 -3.81
CA SER A 156 10.47 16.28 -3.76
C SER A 156 9.23 17.09 -4.12
N ASP A 157 8.30 16.50 -4.89
CA ASP A 157 7.09 17.14 -5.37
C ASP A 157 5.87 16.80 -4.51
N PHE A 158 6.05 16.06 -3.40
CA PHE A 158 4.97 15.74 -2.48
C PHE A 158 4.56 16.98 -1.70
N ASN A 159 3.26 17.26 -1.69
CA ASN A 159 2.72 18.53 -1.21
C ASN A 159 2.28 18.53 0.26
N ILE A 160 1.91 17.37 0.81
CA ILE A 160 1.35 17.23 2.17
C ILE A 160 2.30 16.45 3.08
N ASP A 161 2.79 15.31 2.60
CA ASP A 161 3.63 14.39 3.36
C ASP A 161 4.89 14.07 2.57
N THR A 162 6.04 14.53 3.07
CA THR A 162 7.33 14.34 2.42
C THR A 162 8.04 13.03 2.79
N LEU A 163 7.39 12.15 3.59
CA LEU A 163 7.95 10.91 4.17
C LEU A 163 9.13 11.14 5.14
#